data_AF-A0A2S6H6P2-F1
#
_entry.id   AF-A0A2S6H6P2-F1
#
_cell.length_a   1.000
_cell.length_b   1.000
_cell.length_c   1.000
_cell.angle_alpha   90.00
_cell.angle_beta   90.00
_cell.angle_gamma   90.00
#
_symmetry.space_group_name_H-M   'P 1'
#
loop_
_entity.id
_entity.type
_entity.pdbx_description
1 polymer ?
#
loop_
_entity_poly.entity_id
_entity_poly.type
_entity_poly.pdbx_seq_one_letter_code
_entity_poly.pdbx_strand_id
1 'polypeptide(L)' 'MENNLVHIALSVHTLASLIESECIHAVDFKCLDIDSKKTVWKLFLSTVKLTKKE' A
#
# COMPACT_ATOMS: atom_id res chain seq x y z
N MET A 1 -3.18 -24.96 20.99
CA MET A 1 -2.13 -23.92 21.08
C MET A 1 -2.61 -22.79 20.19
N GLU A 2 -3.21 -21.76 20.78
CA GLU A 2 -3.76 -20.63 20.02
C GLU A 2 -2.58 -19.86 19.43
N ASN A 3 -2.46 -19.91 18.11
CA ASN A 3 -1.43 -19.21 17.37
C ASN A 3 -1.85 -17.74 17.34
N ASN A 4 -1.46 -16.99 18.37
CA ASN A 4 -1.62 -15.53 18.45
C ASN A 4 -0.67 -14.88 17.43
N LEU A 5 -0.96 -15.07 16.15
CA LEU A 5 -0.28 -14.40 15.06
C LEU A 5 -0.49 -12.91 15.28
N VAL A 6 0.56 -12.22 15.70
CA VAL A 6 0.57 -10.77 15.85
C VAL A 6 0.22 -10.20 14.48
N HIS A 7 -0.98 -9.63 14.36
CA HIS A 7 -1.44 -9.02 13.12
C HIS A 7 -0.78 -7.65 12.97
N ILE A 8 0.40 -7.63 12.35
CA ILE A 8 1.08 -6.40 11.98
C ILE A 8 0.54 -5.98 10.61
N ALA A 9 -0.43 -5.08 10.61
CA ALA A 9 -0.98 -4.48 9.41
C ALA A 9 -0.95 -2.96 9.49
N LEU A 10 -0.65 -2.34 8.35
CA LEU A 10 -0.82 -0.91 8.18
C LEU A 10 -2.28 -0.62 7.83
N SER A 11 -2.84 0.44 8.41
CA SER A 11 -4.13 0.95 7.96
C SER A 11 -4.03 1.47 6.53
N VAL A 12 -5.14 1.42 5.78
CA VAL A 12 -5.21 1.96 4.40
C VAL A 12 -4.84 3.45 4.38
N HIS A 13 -5.27 4.22 5.38
CA HIS A 13 -4.97 5.65 5.48
C HIS A 13 -3.48 5.91 5.71
N THR A 14 -2.85 5.14 6.60
CA THR A 14 -1.40 5.22 6.85
C THR A 14 -0.62 4.88 5.59
N LEU A 15 -1.01 3.81 4.89
CA LEU A 15 -0.35 3.39 3.66
C LEU A 15 -0.52 4.43 2.54
N ALA A 16 -1.71 5.01 2.37
CA ALA A 16 -1.94 6.07 1.40
C ALA A 16 -1.09 7.32 1.68
N SER A 17 -1.04 7.76 2.95
CA SER A 17 -0.21 8.91 3.36
C SER A 17 1.28 8.68 3.08
N LEU A 18 1.79 7.47 3.33
CA LEU A 18 3.18 7.12 3.05
C LEU A 18 3.51 7.07 1.54
N ILE A 19 2.52 6.74 0.72
CA ILE A 19 2.64 6.79 -0.75
C ILE A 19 2.63 8.25 -1.23
N GLU A 20 1.71 9.08 -0.70
CA GLU A 20 1.63 10.51 -1.03
C GLU A 20 2.87 11.30 -0.60
N SER A 21 3.49 10.92 0.51
CA SER A 21 4.71 11.54 1.01
C SER A 21 6.00 10.97 0.39
N GLU A 22 5.89 10.17 -0.67
CA GLU A 22 7.01 9.52 -1.37
C GLU A 22 7.92 8.66 -0.47
N CYS A 23 7.40 8.23 0.69
CA CYS A 23 8.15 7.40 1.64
C CYS A 23 8.13 5.92 1.24
N ILE A 24 7.13 5.51 0.46
CA ILE A 24 7.00 4.16 -0.08
C ILE A 24 6.72 4.22 -1.57
N HIS A 25 7.48 3.45 -2.34
CA HIS A 25 7.40 3.35 -3.78
C HIS A 25 6.82 2.01 -4.22
N ALA A 26 6.30 1.94 -5.44
CA ALA A 26 5.78 0.69 -6.00
C ALA A 26 6.84 -0.44 -6.04
N VAL A 27 8.12 -0.09 -6.13
CA VAL A 27 9.25 -1.05 -6.14
C VAL A 27 9.44 -1.76 -4.80
N ASP A 28 9.01 -1.15 -3.69
CA ASP A 28 9.13 -1.73 -2.35
C ASP A 28 8.22 -2.95 -2.19
N PHE A 29 7.22 -3.11 -3.07
CA PHE A 29 6.27 -4.21 -3.08
C PHE A 29 6.63 -5.33 -4.08
N LYS A 30 7.85 -5.36 -4.60
CA LYS A 30 8.29 -6.34 -5.62
C LYS A 30 8.20 -7.79 -5.15
N CYS A 31 8.33 -8.05 -3.84
CA CYS A 31 8.29 -9.39 -3.27
C CYS A 31 6.88 -9.94 -3.02
N LEU A 32 5.84 -9.12 -3.20
CA LEU A 32 4.45 -9.57 -3.03
C LEU A 32 4.03 -10.56 -4.13
N ASP A 33 3.07 -11.42 -3.81
CA ASP A 33 2.38 -12.23 -4.81
C ASP A 33 1.57 -11.34 -5.78
N ILE A 34 1.11 -11.93 -6.88
CA ILE A 34 0.47 -11.18 -7.96
C ILE A 34 -0.84 -10.50 -7.53
N ASP A 35 -1.60 -11.11 -6.61
CA ASP A 35 -2.89 -10.57 -6.18
C ASP A 35 -2.70 -9.47 -5.13
N SER A 36 -1.72 -9.63 -4.23
CA SER A 36 -1.29 -8.57 -3.33
C SER A 36 -0.74 -7.35 -4.10
N LYS A 37 0.05 -7.57 -5.17
CA LYS A 37 0.53 -6.50 -6.06
C LYS A 37 -0.60 -5.74 -6.74
N LYS A 38 -1.63 -6.42 -7.26
CA LYS A 38 -2.80 -5.77 -7.86
C LYS A 38 -3.49 -4.84 -6.86
N THR A 39 -3.58 -5.24 -5.60
CA THR A 39 -4.19 -4.42 -4.53
C THR A 39 -3.38 -3.16 -4.30
N VAL A 40 -2.06 -3.28 -4.15
CA VAL A 40 -1.15 -2.14 -4.00
C VAL A 40 -1.24 -1.20 -5.21
N TRP A 41 -1.22 -1.72 -6.44
CA TRP A 41 -1.32 -0.89 -7.64
C TRP A 41 -2.65 -0.14 -7.75
N LYS A 42 -3.77 -0.73 -7.34
CA LYS A 42 -5.04 -0.01 -7.26
C LYS A 42 -4.96 1.17 -6.29
N LEU A 43 -4.23 1.01 -5.18
CA LEU A 43 -4.02 2.09 -4.21
C LEU A 43 -3.16 3.21 -4.81
N PHE A 44 -2.00 2.88 -5.39
CA PHE A 44 -1.14 3.85 -6.10
C PHE A 44 -1.88 4.59 -7.22
N LEU A 45 -2.67 3.88 -8.03
CA LEU A 45 -3.45 4.51 -9.11
C LEU A 45 -4.56 5.42 -8.57
N SER A 46 -5.04 5.18 -7.35
CA SER A 46 -6.06 6.02 -6.72
C SER A 46 -5.47 7.27 -6.10
N THR A 47 -4.28 7.20 -5.50
CA THR A 47 -3.55 8.37 -4.99
C THR A 47 -3.05 9.28 -6.12
N VAL A 48 -2.57 8.72 -7.24
CA VAL A 48 -2.18 9.53 -8.43
C VAL A 48 -3.35 10.31 -9.04
N LYS A 49 -4.59 9.82 -8.92
CA LYS A 49 -5.78 10.56 -9.36
C LYS A 49 -6.12 11.73 -8.42
N LEU A 50 -5.68 11.67 -7.17
CA LEU A 50 -5.89 12.73 -6.19
C LEU A 50 -4.91 13.89 -6.42
N THR A 51 -3.68 13.59 -6.84
CA THR A 51 -2.63 14.59 -7.08
C THR A 51 -2.73 15.28 -8.44
N LYS A 52 -3.45 14.71 -9.43
CA LYS A 52 -3.67 15.33 -10.75
C LYS A 52 -4.78 16.39 -10.80
N LYS A 53 -5.21 16.92 -9.65
CA LYS A 53 -6.23 17.98 -9.56
C LYS A 53 -5.53 19.34 -9.42
N GLU A 54 -4.77 19.70 -10.45
CA GLU A 54 -4.23 21.05 -10.69
C GLU A 54 -4.65 21.51 -12.09
#